data_AF-A0A7J2TKR1-F1
#
_entry.id   AF-A0A7J2TKR1-F1
#
_cell.length_a   1.000
_cell.length_b   1.000
_cell.length_c   1.000
_cell.angle_alpha   90.00
_cell.angle_beta   90.00
_cell.angle_gamma   90.00
#
_symmetry.space_group_name_H-M   'P 1'
#
loop_
_entity.id
_entity.type
_entity.pdbx_description
1 polymer ?
#
loop_
_entity_poly.entity_id
_entity_poly.type
_entity_poly.pdbx_seq_one_letter_code
_entity_poly.pdbx_strand_id
1 'polypeptide(L)'
;MKTLRISDDAHQRLTALLGELTAQTMRMQTYTDAIESLLSQSVILPPELLAEVEGFIDENRHLGFTTREEFIRDAVRWRLRFLKEDYEYLEVSKGEYERLQQAIRDLDLPFLNVNDFLEQQIRSLLERHGEWLRQREAYERRGRKKE
;
A
#
# COMPACT_ATOMS: atom_id res chain seq x y z
N MET A 1 -43.04 -13.15 -6.10
CA MET A 1 -42.37 -12.59 -4.91
C MET A 1 -41.53 -13.68 -4.27
N LYS A 2 -40.25 -13.42 -4.03
CA LYS A 2 -39.41 -14.27 -3.17
C LYS A 2 -39.35 -13.59 -1.80
N THR A 3 -39.74 -14.28 -0.75
CA THR A 3 -39.71 -13.73 0.61
C THR A 3 -38.42 -14.17 1.28
N LEU A 4 -37.55 -13.22 1.63
CA LEU A 4 -36.34 -13.46 2.42
C LEU A 4 -36.65 -13.14 3.88
N ARG A 5 -36.43 -14.12 4.76
CA ARG A 5 -36.36 -13.86 6.20
C ARG A 5 -34.96 -13.34 6.51
N ILE A 6 -34.90 -12.12 7.03
CA ILE A 6 -33.68 -11.46 7.48
C ILE A 6 -33.73 -11.35 9.00
N SER A 7 -32.57 -11.49 9.65
CA SER A 7 -32.43 -11.20 11.07
C SER A 7 -32.49 -9.69 11.31
N ASP A 8 -32.75 -9.29 12.55
CA ASP A 8 -32.79 -7.86 12.92
C ASP A 8 -31.44 -7.16 12.69
N ASP A 9 -30.31 -7.85 12.93
CA ASP A 9 -28.97 -7.32 12.65
C ASP A 9 -28.74 -7.10 11.14
N ALA A 10 -29.13 -8.08 10.30
CA ALA A 10 -29.04 -7.95 8.86
C ALA A 10 -29.94 -6.82 8.34
N HIS A 11 -31.13 -6.66 8.94
CA HIS A 11 -32.03 -5.56 8.62
C HIS A 11 -31.39 -4.21 8.94
N GLN A 12 -30.87 -4.01 10.16
CA GLN A 12 -30.20 -2.77 10.56
C GLN A 12 -29.05 -2.39 9.62
N ARG A 13 -28.17 -3.35 9.29
CA ARG A 13 -27.05 -3.12 8.37
C ARG A 13 -27.52 -2.74 6.97
N LEU A 14 -28.54 -3.42 6.45
CA LEU A 14 -29.12 -3.11 5.15
C LEU A 14 -29.79 -1.73 5.15
N THR A 15 -30.46 -1.33 6.24
CA THR A 15 -31.06 0.02 6.36
C THR A 15 -29.99 1.10 6.37
N ALA A 16 -28.88 0.89 7.10
CA ALA A 16 -27.76 1.82 7.11
C ALA A 16 -27.17 2.01 5.71
N LEU A 17 -26.89 0.90 5.00
CA LEU A 17 -26.39 0.93 3.64
C LEU A 17 -27.35 1.63 2.67
N LEU A 18 -28.65 1.40 2.82
CA LEU A 18 -29.67 2.05 1.99
C LEU A 18 -29.65 3.58 2.20
N GLY A 19 -29.45 4.04 3.44
CA GLY A 19 -29.22 5.45 3.75
C GLY A 19 -27.97 6.03 3.08
N GLU A 20 -26.85 5.31 3.14
CA GLU A 20 -25.60 5.71 2.47
C GLU A 20 -25.77 5.80 0.94
N LEU A 21 -26.39 4.79 0.33
CA LEU A 21 -26.62 4.76 -1.11
C LEU A 21 -27.56 5.88 -1.55
N THR A 22 -28.61 6.18 -0.78
CA THR A 22 -29.51 7.31 -1.07
C THR A 22 -28.78 8.64 -0.96
N ALA A 23 -27.88 8.81 0.01
CA ALA A 23 -27.05 10.00 0.12
C ALA A 23 -26.07 10.14 -1.07
N GLN A 24 -25.45 9.05 -1.51
CA GLN A 24 -24.50 9.05 -2.63
C GLN A 24 -25.18 9.32 -3.98
N THR A 25 -26.34 8.69 -4.24
CA THR A 25 -27.03 8.81 -5.52
C THR A 25 -28.04 9.96 -5.58
N MET A 26 -28.35 10.56 -4.42
CA MET A 26 -29.44 11.54 -4.23
C MET A 26 -30.80 11.03 -4.72
N ARG A 27 -31.01 9.71 -4.73
CA ARG A 27 -32.24 9.06 -5.17
C ARG A 27 -32.73 8.08 -4.12
N MET A 28 -34.04 7.89 -4.06
CA MET A 28 -34.64 6.87 -3.21
C MET A 28 -34.16 5.50 -3.68
N GLN A 29 -33.58 4.73 -2.77
CA GLN A 29 -33.08 3.37 -3.03
C GLN A 29 -33.98 2.35 -2.35
N THR A 30 -33.94 1.11 -2.83
CA THR A 30 -34.64 -0.02 -2.22
C THR A 30 -33.65 -1.01 -1.60
N TYR A 31 -34.18 -1.93 -0.77
CA TYR A 31 -33.37 -3.04 -0.26
C TYR A 31 -32.80 -3.91 -1.38
N THR A 32 -33.49 -4.02 -2.51
CA THR A 32 -32.98 -4.74 -3.68
C THR A 32 -31.73 -4.05 -4.23
N ASP A 33 -31.76 -2.73 -4.39
CA ASP A 33 -30.62 -1.94 -4.88
C ASP A 33 -29.43 -2.04 -3.91
N ALA A 34 -29.70 -2.03 -2.60
CA ALA A 34 -28.68 -2.23 -1.57
C ALA A 34 -28.03 -3.62 -1.64
N ILE A 35 -28.83 -4.68 -1.86
CA ILE A 35 -28.34 -6.05 -2.01
C ILE A 35 -27.54 -6.20 -3.31
N GLU A 36 -28.00 -5.65 -4.42
CA GLU A 36 -27.26 -5.66 -5.69
C GLU A 36 -25.93 -4.89 -5.58
N SER A 37 -25.94 -3.74 -4.90
CA SER A 37 -24.71 -2.99 -4.62
C SER A 37 -23.74 -3.81 -3.76
N LEU A 38 -24.22 -4.50 -2.73
CA LEU A 38 -23.38 -5.39 -1.92
C LEU A 38 -22.77 -6.49 -2.78
N LEU A 39 -23.60 -7.20 -3.56
CA LEU A 39 -23.13 -8.31 -4.39
C LEU A 39 -22.14 -7.86 -5.48
N SER A 40 -22.32 -6.67 -6.04
CA SER A 40 -21.45 -6.12 -7.09
C SER A 40 -20.11 -5.58 -6.56
N GLN A 41 -20.11 -5.03 -5.34
CA GLN A 41 -18.90 -4.48 -4.71
C GLN A 41 -18.17 -5.49 -3.83
N SER A 42 -18.85 -6.55 -3.39
CA SER A 42 -18.27 -7.58 -2.55
C SER A 42 -17.32 -8.46 -3.35
N VAL A 43 -16.11 -8.61 -2.83
CA VAL A 43 -15.20 -9.68 -3.26
C VAL A 43 -15.42 -10.87 -2.34
N ILE A 44 -15.87 -11.98 -2.89
CA ILE A 44 -16.01 -13.23 -2.15
C ILE A 44 -14.64 -13.90 -2.12
N LEU A 45 -14.04 -13.98 -0.94
CA LEU A 45 -12.77 -14.65 -0.73
C LEU A 45 -12.99 -16.08 -0.25
N PRO A 46 -12.12 -17.04 -0.65
CA PRO A 46 -12.16 -18.40 -0.12
C PRO A 46 -12.01 -18.42 1.40
N PRO A 47 -12.78 -19.27 2.10
CA PRO A 47 -12.72 -19.33 3.56
C PRO A 47 -11.35 -19.76 4.08
N GLU A 48 -10.59 -20.55 3.32
CA GLU A 48 -9.24 -20.98 3.67
C GLU A 48 -8.29 -19.78 3.75
N LEU A 49 -8.38 -18.86 2.78
CA LEU A 49 -7.58 -17.64 2.77
C LEU A 49 -7.95 -16.71 3.93
N LEU A 50 -9.24 -16.60 4.25
CA LEU A 50 -9.70 -15.81 5.39
C LEU A 50 -9.17 -16.37 6.71
N ALA A 51 -9.16 -17.69 6.87
CA ALA A 51 -8.61 -18.35 8.04
C ALA A 51 -7.09 -18.16 8.15
N GLU A 52 -6.35 -18.22 7.03
CA GLU A 52 -4.92 -17.95 7.00
C GLU A 52 -4.61 -16.50 7.41
N VAL A 53 -5.37 -15.53 6.91
CA VAL A 53 -5.23 -14.11 7.29
C VAL A 53 -5.52 -13.91 8.78
N GLU A 54 -6.58 -14.53 9.31
CA GLU A 54 -6.90 -14.47 10.75
C GLU A 54 -5.77 -15.06 11.60
N GLY A 55 -5.26 -16.24 11.23
CA GLY A 55 -4.13 -16.88 11.90
C GLY A 55 -2.88 -16.01 11.88
N PHE A 56 -2.56 -15.40 10.73
CA PHE A 56 -1.43 -14.50 10.59
C PHE A 56 -1.56 -13.26 11.49
N ILE A 57 -2.75 -12.64 11.55
CA ILE A 57 -3.01 -11.48 12.41
C ILE A 57 -2.84 -11.85 13.88
N ASP A 58 -3.34 -13.02 14.29
CA ASP A 58 -3.23 -13.48 15.67
C ASP A 58 -1.79 -13.80 16.09
N GLU A 59 -0.99 -14.39 15.19
CA GLU A 59 0.44 -14.65 15.43
C GLU A 59 1.26 -13.36 15.42
N ASN A 60 0.86 -12.37 14.62
CA ASN A 60 1.62 -11.14 14.37
C ASN A 60 0.90 -9.89 14.87
N ARG A 61 0.24 -9.95 16.03
CA ARG A 61 -0.45 -8.80 16.65
C ARG A 61 0.43 -7.55 16.84
N HIS A 62 1.75 -7.74 16.92
CA HIS A 62 2.72 -6.66 17.00
C HIS A 62 2.77 -5.76 15.74
N LEU A 63 2.26 -6.23 14.60
CA LEU A 63 2.17 -5.48 13.35
C LEU A 63 0.99 -4.49 13.33
N GLY A 64 0.10 -4.53 14.34
CA GLY A 64 -0.96 -3.54 14.52
C GLY A 64 -2.23 -3.79 13.70
N PHE A 65 -2.31 -4.87 12.92
CA PHE A 65 -3.54 -5.26 12.24
C PHE A 65 -4.60 -5.69 13.25
N THR A 66 -5.78 -5.07 13.19
CA THR A 66 -6.89 -5.38 14.12
C THR A 66 -8.01 -6.17 13.47
N THR A 67 -8.16 -6.07 12.15
CA THR A 67 -9.19 -6.77 11.39
C THR A 67 -8.66 -7.34 10.07
N ARG A 68 -9.31 -8.40 9.58
CA ARG A 68 -9.01 -9.00 8.27
C ARG A 68 -9.18 -8.00 7.13
N GLU A 69 -10.18 -7.13 7.22
CA GLU A 69 -10.49 -6.14 6.18
C GLU A 69 -9.37 -5.10 6.06
N GLU A 70 -8.76 -4.73 7.19
CA GLU A 70 -7.60 -3.83 7.22
C GLU A 70 -6.40 -4.46 6.51
N PHE A 71 -6.08 -5.71 6.86
CA PHE A 71 -4.98 -6.46 6.25
C PHE A 71 -5.17 -6.62 4.74
N ILE A 72 -6.35 -7.09 4.30
CA ILE A 72 -6.66 -7.30 2.88
C ILE A 72 -6.60 -5.96 2.11
N ARG A 73 -7.12 -4.87 2.70
CA ARG A 73 -7.07 -3.55 2.07
C ARG A 73 -5.63 -3.08 1.86
N ASP A 74 -4.76 -3.28 2.85
CA ASP A 74 -3.36 -2.88 2.72
C ASP A 74 -2.61 -3.75 1.69
N ALA A 75 -2.83 -5.06 1.70
CA ALA A 75 -2.25 -5.98 0.72
C ALA A 75 -2.63 -5.60 -0.73
N VAL A 76 -3.91 -5.28 -0.96
CA VAL A 76 -4.39 -4.84 -2.28
C VAL A 76 -3.78 -3.49 -2.67
N ARG A 77 -3.72 -2.51 -1.74
CA ARG A 77 -3.09 -1.21 -2.00
C ARG A 77 -1.60 -1.36 -2.31
N TRP A 78 -0.90 -2.21 -1.58
CA TRP A 78 0.50 -2.53 -1.84
C TRP A 78 0.68 -3.11 -3.25
N ARG A 79 -0.13 -4.09 -3.63
CA ARG A 79 -0.06 -4.69 -4.97
C ARG A 79 -0.37 -3.69 -6.08
N LEU A 80 -1.32 -2.78 -5.88
CA LEU A 80 -1.63 -1.72 -6.85
C LEU A 80 -0.49 -0.71 -6.97
N ARG A 81 0.14 -0.29 -5.86
CA ARG A 81 1.32 0.59 -5.89
C ARG A 81 2.49 -0.06 -6.64
N PHE A 82 2.70 -1.35 -6.40
CA PHE A 82 3.71 -2.13 -7.11
C PHE A 82 3.47 -2.15 -8.63
N LEU A 83 2.25 -2.46 -9.07
CA LEU A 83 1.92 -2.57 -10.49
C LEU A 83 1.83 -1.22 -11.22
N LYS A 84 1.64 -0.12 -10.49
CA LYS A 84 1.63 1.24 -11.07
C LYS A 84 3.03 1.82 -11.27
N GLU A 85 4.08 1.08 -10.91
CA GLU A 85 5.48 1.55 -10.96
C GLU A 85 5.73 2.83 -10.17
N ASP A 86 4.86 3.17 -9.20
CA ASP A 86 5.06 4.33 -8.33
C ASP A 86 6.32 4.16 -7.45
N TYR A 87 6.81 2.92 -7.28
CA TYR A 87 7.99 2.55 -6.51
C TYR A 87 8.70 1.33 -7.13
N GLU A 88 10.01 1.41 -7.29
CA GLU A 88 10.86 0.24 -7.50
C GLU A 88 11.22 -0.38 -6.14
N TYR A 89 11.01 -1.69 -5.99
CA TYR A 89 11.34 -2.41 -4.77
C TYR A 89 12.67 -3.13 -4.95
N LEU A 90 13.60 -2.88 -4.03
CA LEU A 90 14.82 -3.67 -3.88
C LEU A 90 14.54 -4.81 -2.91
N GLU A 91 14.43 -6.02 -3.45
CA GLU A 91 14.39 -7.22 -2.61
C GLU A 91 15.80 -7.53 -2.11
N VAL A 92 15.96 -7.52 -0.78
CA VAL A 92 17.20 -7.92 -0.11
C VAL A 92 16.87 -9.13 0.75
N SER A 93 17.66 -10.20 0.63
CA SER A 93 17.44 -11.37 1.45
C SER A 93 17.57 -11.00 2.94
N LYS A 94 16.70 -11.55 3.79
CA LYS A 94 16.70 -11.22 5.22
C LYS A 94 18.06 -11.44 5.88
N GLY A 95 18.77 -12.50 5.49
CA GLY A 95 20.11 -12.80 6.00
C GLY A 95 21.16 -11.76 5.59
N GLU A 96 21.11 -11.26 4.35
CA GLU A 96 22.01 -10.18 3.92
C GLU A 96 21.67 -8.85 4.60
N TYR A 97 20.38 -8.55 4.76
CA TYR A 97 19.91 -7.35 5.47
C TYR A 97 20.43 -7.33 6.91
N GLU A 98 20.27 -8.43 7.64
CA GLU A 98 20.74 -8.55 9.02
C GLU A 98 22.27 -8.44 9.13
N ARG A 99 23.01 -9.09 8.22
CA ARG A 99 24.47 -8.98 8.17
C ARG A 99 24.94 -7.57 7.85
N LEU A 100 24.27 -6.89 6.92
CA LEU A 100 24.58 -5.50 6.58
C LEU A 100 24.26 -4.58 7.75
N GLN A 101 23.15 -4.81 8.46
CA GLN A 101 22.81 -4.04 9.64
C GLN A 101 23.82 -4.26 10.77
N GLN A 102 24.32 -5.49 10.93
CA GLN A 102 25.39 -5.77 11.87
C GLN A 102 26.70 -5.08 11.47
N ALA A 103 27.06 -5.10 10.18
CA ALA A 103 28.24 -4.41 9.67
C ALA A 103 28.17 -2.89 9.88
N ILE A 104 26.99 -2.27 9.70
CA ILE A 104 26.78 -0.84 9.99
C ILE A 104 27.06 -0.52 11.46
N ARG A 105 26.60 -1.37 12.38
CA ARG A 105 26.85 -1.22 13.82
C ARG A 105 28.32 -1.47 14.18
N ASP A 106 28.90 -2.55 13.67
CA ASP A 106 30.26 -2.98 14.02
C ASP A 106 31.33 -2.02 13.48
N LEU A 107 31.08 -1.40 12.34
CA LEU A 107 31.97 -0.43 11.70
C LEU A 107 31.70 1.02 12.15
N ASP A 108 30.76 1.23 13.09
CA ASP A 108 30.33 2.53 13.60
C ASP A 108 30.06 3.54 12.47
N LEU A 109 29.37 3.08 11.42
CA LEU A 109 29.05 3.92 10.28
C LEU A 109 28.00 4.96 10.66
N PRO A 110 27.99 6.15 10.04
CA PRO A 110 27.07 7.24 10.37
C PRO A 110 25.64 7.02 9.82
N PHE A 111 25.17 5.78 9.83
CA PHE A 111 23.84 5.40 9.35
C PHE A 111 23.08 4.68 10.46
N LEU A 112 21.81 5.03 10.65
CA LEU A 112 20.97 4.44 11.70
C LEU A 112 20.62 2.97 11.44
N ASN A 113 20.41 2.63 10.17
CA ASN A 113 20.08 1.28 9.71
C ASN A 113 20.37 1.13 8.21
N VAL A 114 20.11 -0.05 7.66
CA VAL A 114 20.32 -0.36 6.25
C VAL A 114 19.49 0.54 5.33
N ASN A 115 18.26 0.89 5.71
CA ASN A 115 17.39 1.73 4.88
C ASN A 115 17.95 3.16 4.80
N ASP A 116 18.39 3.71 5.94
CA ASP A 116 19.03 5.04 6.00
C ASP A 116 20.33 5.06 5.16
N PHE A 117 21.13 3.99 5.23
CA PHE A 117 22.30 3.83 4.36
C PHE A 117 21.92 3.90 2.88
N LEU A 118 20.94 3.09 2.45
CA LEU A 118 20.49 3.06 1.06
C LEU A 118 19.93 4.42 0.60
N GLU A 119 19.08 5.05 1.41
CA GLU A 119 18.52 6.36 1.10
C GLU A 119 19.59 7.43 0.92
N GLN A 120 20.59 7.49 1.81
CA GLN A 120 21.67 8.46 1.72
C GLN A 120 22.57 8.20 0.50
N GLN A 121 22.86 6.94 0.18
CA GLN A 121 23.63 6.60 -1.02
C GLN A 121 22.87 7.01 -2.30
N ILE A 122 21.56 6.75 -2.36
CA ILE A 122 20.72 7.16 -3.50
C ILE A 122 20.74 8.68 -3.66
N ARG A 123 20.50 9.45 -2.58
CA ARG A 123 20.50 10.92 -2.63
C ARG A 123 21.84 11.49 -3.07
N SER A 124 22.93 11.03 -2.46
CA SER A 124 24.29 11.45 -2.79
C SER A 124 24.63 11.21 -4.26
N LEU A 125 24.27 10.05 -4.81
CA LEU A 125 24.51 9.74 -6.22
C LEU A 125 23.69 10.64 -7.16
N LEU A 126 22.42 10.86 -6.86
CA LEU A 126 21.55 11.73 -7.66
C LEU A 126 22.00 13.19 -7.64
N GLU A 127 22.44 13.70 -6.49
CA GLU A 127 23.00 15.05 -6.35
C GLU A 127 24.26 15.22 -7.20
N ARG A 128 25.21 14.27 -7.11
CA ARG A 128 26.44 14.28 -7.91
C ARG A 128 26.14 14.24 -9.41
N HIS A 129 25.17 13.43 -9.82
CA HIS A 129 24.74 13.38 -11.21
C HIS A 129 24.09 14.71 -11.67
N GLY A 130 23.27 15.33 -10.83
CA GLY A 130 22.65 16.64 -11.10
C GLY A 130 23.68 17.78 -11.18
N GLU A 131 24.72 17.76 -10.34
CA GLU A 131 25.85 18.69 -10.45
C GLU A 131 26.63 18.52 -11.75
N TRP A 132 26.90 17.27 -12.13
CA TRP A 132 27.58 16.97 -13.39
C TRP A 132 26.80 17.47 -14.61
N LEU A 133 25.49 17.25 -14.65
CA LEU A 133 24.60 17.78 -15.70
C LEU A 133 24.68 19.32 -15.80
N ARG A 134 24.58 20.02 -14.65
CA ARG A 134 24.68 21.49 -14.60
C ARG A 134 26.03 22.00 -15.10
N GLN A 135 27.12 21.32 -14.74
CA GLN A 135 28.46 21.67 -15.23
C GLN A 135 28.60 21.46 -16.74
N ARG A 136 28.05 20.37 -17.27
CA ARG A 136 28.05 20.07 -18.71
C ARG A 136 27.27 21.12 -19.50
N GLU A 137 26.06 21.46 -19.07
CA GLU A 137 25.23 22.51 -19.70
C GLU A 137 25.90 23.89 -19.65
N ALA A 138 26.57 24.23 -18.54
CA ALA A 138 27.31 25.48 -18.40
C ALA A 138 28.52 25.53 -19.35
N TYR A 139 29.19 24.40 -19.57
CA TYR A 139 30.31 24.28 -20.50
C TYR A 139 29.85 24.44 -21.96
N GLU A 140 28.75 23.77 -22.35
CA GLU A 140 28.16 23.88 -23.69
C GLU A 140 27.65 25.29 -24.00
N ARG A 141 27.01 25.97 -23.02
CA ARG A 141 26.58 27.38 -23.17
C ARG A 141 27.74 28.36 -23.31
N ARG A 142 28.91 28.07 -22.71
CA ARG A 142 30.12 28.88 -22.87
C ARG A 142 30.81 28.63 -24.22
N GLY A 143 30.71 27.42 -24.76
CA GLY A 143 31.15 27.09 -26.12
C GLY A 143 30.36 27.83 -27.19
N ARG A 144 29.02 27.85 -27.10
CA ARG A 144 28.14 28.55 -28.05
C ARG A 144 28.19 30.08 -28.02
N LYS A 145 28.80 30.70 -26.99
CA LYS A 145 29.01 32.16 -26.93
C LYS A 145 30.36 32.60 -27.52
N LYS A 146 31.19 31.65 -27.98
CA LYS A 146 32.50 31.91 -28.57
C LYS A 146 32.57 31.67 -30.08
N GLU A 147 31.49 31.15 -30.68
CA GLU A 147 31.22 31.23 -32.13
C GLU A 147 30.32 32.43 -32.41
#